data_AF-A0A941N7A2-F1
#
_entry.id   AF-A0A941N7A2-F1
#
_cell.length_a   1.000
_cell.length_b   1.000
_cell.length_c   1.000
_cell.angle_alpha   90.00
_cell.angle_beta   90.00
_cell.angle_gamma   90.00
#
_symmetry.space_group_name_H-M   'P 1'
#
loop_
_entity.id
_entity.type
_entity.pdbx_description
1 polymer ?
#
loop_
_entity_poly.entity_id
_entity_poly.type
_entity_poly.pdbx_seq_one_letter_code
_entity_poly.pdbx_strand_id
1 'polypeptide(L)'
;MLISMGCWSIVCADTVRPNIVWLVSEDHGPHMGCYGDRFATTPNMDRLASRGLRYRHCWSNAPVCAPARTTLISGLYATSLGAEHMRSFVPFPRGLKMAPQWLRDAGYYCTNNAKEDYNVAQPGQVWDASSRQAHWSHRQPGQPFFAVFNSEKSHESQIRVRPHQPLHDPARVRVPAYHPDTPEVRQDWAQYYDCVTQADADAGRRLQELEDAGLLDQTIVFYFADHGSGMPRNKRSACNSGLQVPLIVYIPERFEALRPPEYATGGSSERLVSFVDFAPTLLSLAGIKPPESLPGQAFLGKHSLAPAPLAFGFRGRMDERYDLVRSATDGRYVYLRNYLPHLPAGQHLDYMFQTPTTRVWKKLHDAGQLSAAQAQFWSEKPSEELYDLEQDPDEVQNLAESADHQPILERLRRGVQQWMATIRDVGFVPEGERLARASGDAVYDFGHDARRYPFERIWKAAELASWRKPASLPELIRLMKDDDSAVRYWAVMGIAMQKGPGVAGARAELQGALQDRSPYVRIVAAQALATFGSDQERTECLELLLGLSDCSRQNVFVSIAALTSLDELGEIARAVAVPIAALPRQPKLPHERYSPYVPRLLDDLNARFASPP
;
A
#
# COMPACT_ATOMS: atom_id res chain seq x y z
N MET A 1 70.94 32.01 3.79
CA MET A 1 69.59 32.18 3.19
C MET A 1 68.90 30.83 3.32
N LEU A 2 68.22 30.59 4.45
CA LEU A 2 67.51 29.36 4.77
C LEU A 2 66.03 29.57 4.41
N ILE A 3 65.54 28.87 3.41
CA ILE A 3 64.14 28.90 3.00
C ILE A 3 63.39 27.86 3.83
N SER A 4 62.53 28.35 4.72
CA SER A 4 61.56 27.55 5.47
C SER A 4 60.41 27.14 4.53
N MET A 5 60.28 25.85 4.26
CA MET A 5 59.09 25.29 3.61
C MET A 5 58.00 25.10 4.67
N GLY A 6 57.04 26.03 4.70
CA GLY A 6 55.82 25.90 5.49
C GLY A 6 54.94 24.79 4.92
N CYS A 7 54.70 23.75 5.71
CA CYS A 7 53.72 22.71 5.42
C CYS A 7 52.32 23.28 5.68
N TRP A 8 51.60 23.65 4.62
CA TRP A 8 50.19 24.03 4.73
C TRP A 8 49.36 22.76 4.84
N SER A 9 48.98 22.40 6.07
CA SER A 9 47.91 21.44 6.30
C SER A 9 46.62 22.03 5.73
N ILE A 10 46.16 21.49 4.60
CA ILE A 10 44.80 21.71 4.13
C ILE A 10 43.89 21.08 5.18
N VAL A 11 43.36 21.91 6.08
CA VAL A 11 42.20 21.53 6.89
C VAL A 11 41.06 21.40 5.88
N CYS A 12 40.77 20.18 5.45
CA CYS A 12 39.47 19.90 4.86
C CYS A 12 38.44 20.34 5.90
N ALA A 13 37.68 21.39 5.59
CA ALA A 13 36.55 21.75 6.42
C ALA A 13 35.66 20.51 6.53
N ASP A 14 35.55 19.93 7.73
CA ASP A 14 34.57 18.89 8.01
C ASP A 14 33.22 19.46 7.58
N THR A 15 32.68 18.95 6.48
CA THR A 15 31.39 19.38 5.97
C THR A 15 30.36 19.05 7.03
N VAL A 16 29.88 20.06 7.74
CA VAL A 16 28.90 19.91 8.82
C VAL A 16 27.67 19.19 8.24
N ARG A 17 27.37 18.02 8.78
CA ARG A 17 26.25 17.19 8.34
C ARG A 17 24.96 17.60 9.06
N PRO A 18 23.82 17.66 8.36
CA PRO A 18 22.55 18.06 8.99
C PRO A 18 22.04 16.98 9.93
N ASN A 19 21.35 17.40 10.99
CA ASN A 19 20.36 16.54 11.62
C ASN A 19 19.16 16.41 10.68
N ILE A 20 18.45 15.29 10.76
CA ILE A 20 17.26 15.04 9.94
C ILE A 20 16.12 14.61 10.86
N VAL A 21 14.98 15.27 10.74
CA VAL A 21 13.75 14.93 11.49
C VAL A 21 12.62 14.64 10.54
N TRP A 22 11.96 13.50 10.74
CA TRP A 22 10.70 13.17 10.09
C TRP A 22 9.57 13.27 11.11
N LEU A 23 8.64 14.18 10.85
CA LEU A 23 7.37 14.33 11.55
C LEU A 23 6.31 13.62 10.70
N VAL A 24 5.82 12.48 11.19
CA VAL A 24 4.94 11.59 10.44
C VAL A 24 3.57 11.58 11.09
N SER A 25 2.53 11.92 10.33
CA SER A 25 1.14 11.67 10.71
C SER A 25 0.65 10.35 10.10
N GLU A 26 -0.37 9.74 10.68
CA GLU A 26 -0.95 8.50 10.13
C GLU A 26 -2.23 8.76 9.36
N ASP A 27 -2.47 8.03 8.28
CA ASP A 27 -3.75 8.04 7.59
C ASP A 27 -4.21 9.47 7.20
N HIS A 28 -3.36 10.26 6.54
CA HIS A 28 -3.57 11.69 6.31
C HIS A 28 -3.24 12.12 4.87
N GLY A 29 -4.26 12.55 4.13
CA GLY A 29 -4.11 13.15 2.79
C GLY A 29 -3.73 14.64 2.82
N PRO A 30 -3.71 15.37 1.70
CA PRO A 30 -3.32 16.78 1.65
C PRO A 30 -4.38 17.77 2.23
N HIS A 31 -5.19 17.34 3.20
CA HIS A 31 -6.29 18.11 3.81
C HIS A 31 -5.75 19.11 4.86
N MET A 32 -4.98 20.11 4.40
CA MET A 32 -4.28 21.07 5.26
C MET A 32 -4.40 22.50 4.71
N GLY A 33 -4.31 23.50 5.59
CA GLY A 33 -4.42 24.92 5.23
C GLY A 33 -3.41 25.33 4.16
N CYS A 34 -2.14 24.93 4.35
CA CYS A 34 -1.08 25.14 3.37
C CYS A 34 -1.28 24.41 2.04
N TYR A 35 -2.20 23.46 1.91
CA TYR A 35 -2.56 22.86 0.61
C TYR A 35 -3.78 23.52 -0.02
N GLY A 36 -4.29 24.61 0.58
CA GLY A 36 -5.44 25.36 0.08
C GLY A 36 -6.78 24.93 0.68
N ASP A 37 -6.78 23.98 1.61
CA ASP A 37 -7.99 23.52 2.28
C ASP A 37 -8.40 24.50 3.41
N ARG A 38 -9.45 25.28 3.15
CA ARG A 38 -9.96 26.29 4.08
C ARG A 38 -10.76 25.70 5.25
N PHE A 39 -11.11 24.41 5.20
CA PHE A 39 -11.78 23.74 6.30
C PHE A 39 -10.78 23.21 7.33
N ALA A 40 -9.52 22.99 6.95
CA ALA A 40 -8.48 22.50 7.84
C ALA A 40 -7.97 23.57 8.82
N THR A 41 -7.65 23.12 10.04
CA THR A 41 -6.94 23.92 11.05
C THR A 41 -5.57 23.30 11.34
N THR A 42 -4.52 23.78 10.64
CA THR A 42 -3.14 23.23 10.71
C THR A 42 -2.06 24.31 10.84
N PRO A 43 -2.14 25.21 11.85
CA PRO A 43 -1.29 26.40 11.91
C PRO A 43 0.20 26.12 12.08
N ASN A 44 0.60 24.97 12.64
CA ASN A 44 2.02 24.65 12.79
C ASN A 44 2.64 24.27 11.46
N MET A 45 1.95 23.43 10.67
CA MET A 45 2.40 23.03 9.35
C MET A 45 2.25 24.15 8.33
N ASP A 46 1.28 25.04 8.47
CA ASP A 46 1.20 26.26 7.67
C ASP A 46 2.41 27.16 7.87
N ARG A 47 2.88 27.29 9.13
CA ARG A 47 4.11 28.01 9.48
C ARG A 47 5.37 27.31 9.00
N LEU A 48 5.42 25.98 9.06
CA LEU A 48 6.55 25.21 8.51
C LEU A 48 6.61 25.38 6.98
N ALA A 49 5.47 25.30 6.30
CA ALA A 49 5.37 25.47 4.86
C ALA A 49 5.79 26.88 4.40
N SER A 50 5.46 27.94 5.14
CA SER A 50 5.89 29.31 4.80
C SER A 50 7.41 29.53 4.92
N ARG A 51 8.12 28.65 5.63
CA ARG A 51 9.59 28.64 5.78
C ARG A 51 10.27 27.57 4.92
N GLY A 52 9.52 26.59 4.44
CA GLY A 52 9.99 25.42 3.72
C GLY A 52 9.57 25.41 2.25
N LEU A 53 9.64 24.22 1.65
CA LEU A 53 9.10 23.91 0.34
C LEU A 53 7.97 22.88 0.49
N ARG A 54 6.81 23.16 -0.11
CA ARG A 54 5.67 22.23 -0.17
C ARG A 54 5.71 21.42 -1.48
N TYR A 55 5.68 20.10 -1.40
CA TYR A 55 5.56 19.25 -2.58
C TYR A 55 4.09 18.96 -2.85
N ARG A 56 3.62 19.29 -4.05
CA ARG A 56 2.21 19.06 -4.42
C ARG A 56 1.90 17.62 -4.75
N HIS A 57 2.92 16.84 -5.10
CA HIS A 57 2.78 15.44 -5.51
C HIS A 57 3.75 14.57 -4.71
N CYS A 58 3.28 14.05 -3.58
CA CYS A 58 3.96 13.01 -2.82
C CYS A 58 3.06 11.79 -2.74
N TRP A 59 3.51 10.66 -3.29
CA TRP A 59 2.76 9.41 -3.35
C TRP A 59 3.39 8.35 -2.46
N SER A 60 2.61 7.88 -1.49
CA SER A 60 2.82 6.60 -0.85
C SER A 60 2.74 5.49 -1.91
N ASN A 61 3.56 4.46 -1.77
CA ASN A 61 3.52 3.33 -2.69
C ASN A 61 2.39 2.34 -2.36
N ALA A 62 1.80 2.41 -1.15
CA ALA A 62 0.73 1.53 -0.72
C ALA A 62 -0.28 2.27 0.16
N PRO A 63 -1.59 1.99 0.05
CA PRO A 63 -2.62 2.73 0.77
C PRO A 63 -2.88 2.14 2.17
N VAL A 64 -1.84 1.59 2.82
CA VAL A 64 -1.94 0.97 4.16
C VAL A 64 -0.57 0.94 4.85
N CYS A 65 -0.54 1.13 6.18
CA CYS A 65 0.65 1.45 6.97
C CYS A 65 1.85 0.53 6.71
N ALA A 66 1.71 -0.78 6.92
CA ALA A 66 2.86 -1.69 6.94
C ALA A 66 3.65 -1.80 5.62
N PRO A 67 3.02 -2.04 4.45
CA PRO A 67 3.72 -2.04 3.16
C PRO A 67 4.25 -0.65 2.77
N ALA A 68 3.54 0.43 3.10
CA ALA A 68 4.00 1.80 2.84
C ALA A 68 5.28 2.12 3.61
N ARG A 69 5.27 1.88 4.94
CA ARG A 69 6.40 2.10 5.84
C ARG A 69 7.58 1.20 5.53
N THR A 70 7.32 -0.03 5.08
CA THR A 70 8.37 -0.94 4.58
C THR A 70 9.08 -0.34 3.37
N THR A 71 8.31 0.18 2.40
CA THR A 71 8.90 0.82 1.21
C THR A 71 9.68 2.08 1.58
N LEU A 72 9.10 2.93 2.43
CA LEU A 72 9.69 4.18 2.90
C LEU A 72 11.07 4.00 3.53
N ILE A 73 11.20 3.07 4.49
CA ILE A 73 12.44 2.94 5.27
C ILE A 73 13.51 2.09 4.59
N SER A 74 13.10 1.12 3.77
CA SER A 74 14.05 0.23 3.08
C SER A 74 14.51 0.80 1.75
N GLY A 75 13.70 1.68 1.13
CA GLY A 75 13.93 2.14 -0.23
C GLY A 75 13.65 1.08 -1.30
N LEU A 76 13.01 -0.03 -0.94
CA LEU A 76 12.66 -1.13 -1.84
C LEU A 76 11.14 -1.27 -1.92
N TYR A 77 10.59 -1.43 -3.12
CA TYR A 77 9.16 -1.66 -3.29
C TYR A 77 8.70 -2.92 -2.55
N ALA A 78 7.64 -2.83 -1.75
CA ALA A 78 7.13 -3.98 -1.01
C ALA A 78 6.66 -5.13 -1.92
N THR A 79 6.20 -4.82 -3.14
CA THR A 79 5.86 -5.81 -4.20
C THR A 79 7.06 -6.56 -4.75
N SER A 80 8.28 -6.04 -4.56
CA SER A 80 9.54 -6.73 -4.88
C SER A 80 9.99 -7.62 -3.71
N LEU A 81 9.74 -7.14 -2.48
CA LEU A 81 10.11 -7.84 -1.23
C LEU A 81 9.19 -9.02 -0.88
N GLY A 82 8.02 -9.14 -1.50
CA GLY A 82 6.93 -10.02 -1.02
C GLY A 82 6.27 -9.51 0.26
N ALA A 83 6.40 -8.21 0.55
CA ALA A 83 5.93 -7.52 1.74
C ALA A 83 4.69 -6.63 1.46
N GLU A 84 4.06 -6.80 0.29
CA GLU A 84 2.97 -5.95 -0.20
C GLU A 84 1.63 -6.20 0.50
N HIS A 85 1.46 -7.37 1.11
CA HIS A 85 0.25 -7.72 1.85
C HIS A 85 0.29 -7.16 3.26
N MET A 86 -0.83 -6.63 3.73
CA MET A 86 -0.93 -6.10 5.08
C MET A 86 -0.62 -7.22 6.09
N ARG A 87 0.27 -6.92 7.05
CA ARG A 87 0.75 -7.82 8.11
C ARG A 87 1.51 -9.08 7.65
N SER A 88 2.17 -9.07 6.48
CA SER A 88 2.85 -10.24 5.92
C SER A 88 4.10 -10.74 6.68
N PHE A 89 4.94 -9.83 7.20
CA PHE A 89 6.17 -10.14 7.96
C PHE A 89 7.07 -11.23 7.31
N VAL A 90 7.74 -10.87 6.21
CA VAL A 90 8.63 -11.76 5.44
C VAL A 90 10.11 -11.53 5.77
N PRO A 91 11.03 -12.49 5.49
CA PRO A 91 12.46 -12.25 5.65
C PRO A 91 12.95 -11.08 4.78
N PHE A 92 13.82 -10.22 5.32
CA PHE A 92 14.49 -9.18 4.55
C PHE A 92 15.66 -9.77 3.74
N PRO A 93 15.97 -9.23 2.55
CA PRO A 93 16.98 -9.82 1.65
C PRO A 93 18.38 -9.77 2.26
N ARG A 94 19.17 -10.83 2.05
CA ARG A 94 20.51 -10.93 2.61
C ARG A 94 21.44 -9.90 1.96
N GLY A 95 22.29 -9.26 2.77
CA GLY A 95 23.29 -8.30 2.29
C GLY A 95 22.75 -6.90 1.97
N LEU A 96 21.44 -6.69 2.01
CA LEU A 96 20.84 -5.36 1.91
C LEU A 96 20.69 -4.71 3.29
N LYS A 97 20.57 -3.38 3.29
CA LYS A 97 20.39 -2.55 4.48
C LYS A 97 19.14 -1.69 4.34
N MET A 98 18.59 -1.28 5.47
CA MET A 98 17.59 -0.22 5.54
C MET A 98 18.27 1.15 5.73
N ALA A 99 17.58 2.23 5.37
CA ALA A 99 18.13 3.60 5.42
C ALA A 99 18.84 3.96 6.74
N PRO A 100 18.27 3.67 7.93
CA PRO A 100 18.92 3.97 9.19
C PRO A 100 20.27 3.27 9.38
N GLN A 101 20.47 2.07 8.85
CA GLN A 101 21.74 1.35 9.04
C GLN A 101 22.90 2.05 8.34
N TRP A 102 22.69 2.55 7.11
CA TRP A 102 23.71 3.33 6.41
C TRP A 102 24.01 4.64 7.14
N LEU A 103 23.00 5.30 7.72
CA LEU A 103 23.20 6.51 8.51
C LEU A 103 24.02 6.22 9.79
N ARG A 104 23.69 5.12 10.47
CA ARG A 104 24.44 4.66 11.66
C ARG A 104 25.88 4.32 11.34
N ASP A 105 26.14 3.64 10.23
CA ASP A 105 27.52 3.38 9.76
C ASP A 105 28.28 4.69 9.49
N ALA A 106 27.58 5.75 9.08
CA ALA A 106 28.13 7.08 8.91
C ALA A 106 28.24 7.88 10.24
N GLY A 107 27.83 7.30 11.37
CA GLY A 107 27.94 7.91 12.70
C GLY A 107 26.72 8.72 13.14
N TYR A 108 25.59 8.64 12.43
CA TYR A 108 24.33 9.22 12.91
C TYR A 108 23.77 8.42 14.09
N TYR A 109 23.15 9.13 15.03
CA TYR A 109 22.27 8.52 16.02
C TYR A 109 20.85 8.42 15.44
N CYS A 110 20.31 7.21 15.32
CA CYS A 110 19.03 6.96 14.63
C CYS A 110 17.93 6.50 15.59
N THR A 111 16.81 7.22 15.63
CA THR A 111 15.68 6.91 16.52
C THR A 111 14.33 6.89 15.82
N ASN A 112 13.44 6.01 16.26
CA ASN A 112 12.04 5.96 15.82
C ASN A 112 11.07 5.96 17.01
N ASN A 113 10.18 6.96 17.07
CA ASN A 113 9.19 7.11 18.13
C ASN A 113 7.76 7.01 17.58
N ALA A 114 7.02 5.93 17.80
CA ALA A 114 7.48 4.60 18.22
C ALA A 114 7.15 3.52 17.17
N LYS A 115 6.30 3.86 16.18
CA LYS A 115 5.67 2.89 15.29
C LYS A 115 6.48 2.70 14.00
N GLU A 116 7.03 1.50 13.86
CA GLU A 116 7.69 1.05 12.64
C GLU A 116 6.67 0.42 11.67
N ASP A 117 5.93 -0.56 12.17
CA ASP A 117 4.96 -1.37 11.45
C ASP A 117 5.51 -2.08 10.20
N TYR A 118 6.80 -2.41 10.13
CA TYR A 118 7.36 -3.05 8.94
C TYR A 118 6.80 -4.47 8.70
N ASN A 119 6.65 -4.81 7.42
CA ASN A 119 6.24 -6.12 6.93
C ASN A 119 7.44 -7.04 6.67
N VAL A 120 8.60 -6.71 7.21
CA VAL A 120 9.83 -7.48 7.06
C VAL A 120 10.51 -7.67 8.39
N ALA A 121 11.20 -8.80 8.55
CA ALA A 121 12.12 -9.01 9.65
C ALA A 121 13.32 -8.05 9.50
N GLN A 122 13.63 -7.28 10.54
CA GLN A 122 14.68 -6.28 10.45
C GLN A 122 16.08 -6.92 10.33
N PRO A 123 16.93 -6.43 9.40
CA PRO A 123 18.29 -6.94 9.24
C PRO A 123 19.21 -6.39 10.34
N GLY A 124 19.53 -7.20 11.35
CA GLY A 124 20.43 -6.76 12.43
C GLY A 124 19.86 -5.58 13.23
N GLN A 125 20.72 -4.61 13.59
CA GLN A 125 20.28 -3.41 14.31
C GLN A 125 19.99 -2.26 13.34
N VAL A 126 18.71 -1.97 13.12
CA VAL A 126 18.26 -0.84 12.27
C VAL A 126 18.33 0.49 13.01
N TRP A 127 17.82 0.54 14.24
CA TRP A 127 17.74 1.77 15.05
C TRP A 127 18.67 1.69 16.28
N ASP A 128 19.17 2.84 16.74
CA ASP A 128 19.80 2.92 18.07
C ASP A 128 18.73 2.85 19.17
N ALA A 129 17.56 3.47 18.95
CA ALA A 129 16.38 3.32 19.80
C ALA A 129 15.08 3.37 18.99
N SER A 130 14.16 2.42 19.25
CA SER A 130 12.82 2.42 18.68
C SER A 130 11.79 2.11 19.76
N SER A 131 11.13 3.14 20.28
CA SER A 131 10.16 3.06 21.38
C SER A 131 9.44 4.39 21.58
N ARG A 132 8.42 4.42 22.46
CA ARG A 132 7.73 5.67 22.84
C ARG A 132 8.64 6.67 23.56
N GLN A 133 9.80 6.23 24.03
CA GLN A 133 10.81 7.04 24.69
C GLN A 133 12.01 7.35 23.77
N ALA A 134 12.03 6.80 22.55
CA ALA A 134 13.11 7.06 21.61
C ALA A 134 13.13 8.55 21.24
N HIS A 135 14.30 9.17 21.37
CA HIS A 135 14.47 10.60 21.20
C HIS A 135 15.91 10.93 20.81
N TRP A 136 16.09 11.96 19.98
CA TRP A 136 17.42 12.39 19.50
C TRP A 136 18.31 12.98 20.62
N SER A 137 17.75 13.32 21.78
CA SER A 137 18.48 13.93 22.90
C SER A 137 19.47 12.97 23.56
N HIS A 138 19.36 11.66 23.32
CA HIS A 138 20.24 10.64 23.88
C HIS A 138 21.53 10.42 23.06
N ARG A 139 21.74 11.19 21.98
CA ARG A 139 22.95 11.14 21.17
C ARG A 139 24.17 11.73 21.91
N GLN A 140 25.37 11.43 21.41
CA GLN A 140 26.60 12.07 21.91
C GLN A 140 26.68 13.56 21.53
N PRO A 141 27.35 14.41 22.33
CA PRO A 141 27.55 15.82 21.98
C PRO A 141 28.20 15.98 20.58
N GLY A 142 27.60 16.82 19.73
CA GLY A 142 28.07 17.05 18.36
C GLY A 142 27.75 15.93 17.36
N GLN A 143 27.18 14.80 17.79
CA GLN A 143 26.77 13.73 16.90
C GLN A 143 25.54 14.16 16.07
N PRO A 144 25.53 13.96 14.74
CA PRO A 144 24.33 14.18 13.94
C PRO A 144 23.29 13.10 14.24
N PHE A 145 22.00 13.42 14.06
CA PHE A 145 20.93 12.45 14.30
C PHE A 145 19.91 12.39 13.18
N PHE A 146 19.26 11.23 13.08
CA PHE A 146 18.06 11.01 12.29
C PHE A 146 16.94 10.53 13.23
N ALA A 147 15.87 11.31 13.35
CA ALA A 147 14.77 11.00 14.26
C ALA A 147 13.42 11.01 13.55
N VAL A 148 12.64 9.94 13.77
CA VAL A 148 11.26 9.82 13.30
C VAL A 148 10.32 9.98 14.49
N PHE A 149 9.37 10.90 14.40
CA PHE A 149 8.28 11.08 15.36
C PHE A 149 6.96 10.82 14.67
N ASN A 150 6.22 9.83 15.14
CA ASN A 150 4.94 9.42 14.58
C ASN A 150 3.79 9.93 15.46
N SER A 151 2.77 10.55 14.85
CA SER A 151 1.51 10.91 15.48
C SER A 151 0.40 9.98 14.98
N GLU A 152 -0.09 9.12 15.87
CA GLU A 152 -1.20 8.19 15.62
C GLU A 152 -2.59 8.86 15.72
N LYS A 153 -2.64 10.20 15.86
CA LYS A 153 -3.88 10.95 16.13
C LYS A 153 -4.89 10.93 14.98
N SER A 154 -4.41 10.82 13.76
CA SER A 154 -5.23 10.78 12.53
C SER A 154 -5.51 9.37 12.02
N HIS A 155 -5.03 8.32 12.70
CA HIS A 155 -5.29 6.94 12.33
C HIS A 155 -6.80 6.61 12.29
N GLU A 156 -7.23 5.71 11.38
CA GLU A 156 -8.65 5.36 11.14
C GLU A 156 -9.40 4.94 12.42
N SER A 157 -8.70 4.40 13.41
CA SER A 157 -9.29 4.05 14.71
C SER A 157 -9.77 5.25 15.51
N GLN A 158 -9.18 6.44 15.30
CA GLN A 158 -9.54 7.69 16.00
C GLN A 158 -10.78 8.36 15.38
N ILE A 159 -11.02 8.15 14.09
CA ILE A 159 -12.15 8.74 13.34
C ILE A 159 -13.50 8.16 13.82
N ARG A 160 -13.49 6.92 14.31
CA ARG A 160 -14.68 6.18 14.74
C ARG A 160 -14.91 6.17 16.27
N VAL A 161 -14.13 6.92 17.04
CA VAL A 161 -14.31 7.02 18.50
C VAL A 161 -15.55 7.85 18.80
N ARG A 162 -16.37 7.38 19.74
CA ARG A 162 -17.58 8.07 20.23
C ARG A 162 -17.68 7.96 21.77
N PRO A 163 -18.28 8.95 22.47
CA PRO A 163 -18.74 10.24 21.94
C PRO A 163 -17.57 11.10 21.45
N HIS A 164 -17.83 11.98 20.48
CA HIS A 164 -16.84 12.92 19.95
C HIS A 164 -17.44 14.33 19.99
N GLN A 165 -16.67 15.30 20.49
CA GLN A 165 -17.07 16.71 20.47
C GLN A 165 -16.41 17.37 19.25
N PRO A 166 -17.18 17.73 18.21
CA PRO A 166 -16.62 18.26 16.98
C PRO A 166 -15.95 19.63 17.21
N LEU A 167 -14.73 19.81 16.68
CA LEU A 167 -14.11 21.14 16.54
C LEU A 167 -14.51 21.77 15.21
N HIS A 168 -14.60 20.95 14.16
CA HIS A 168 -15.13 21.36 12.86
C HIS A 168 -16.61 20.99 12.71
N ASP A 169 -17.42 21.90 12.17
CA ASP A 169 -18.86 21.68 11.96
C ASP A 169 -19.13 20.65 10.84
N PRO A 170 -19.76 19.50 11.14
CA PRO A 170 -20.11 18.49 10.12
C PRO A 170 -21.00 19.02 8.99
N ALA A 171 -21.80 20.06 9.21
CA ALA A 171 -22.63 20.64 8.15
C ALA A 171 -21.81 21.34 7.05
N ARG A 172 -20.57 21.73 7.36
CA ARG A 172 -19.69 22.50 6.47
C ARG A 172 -18.66 21.65 5.72
N VAL A 173 -18.50 20.38 6.08
CA VAL A 173 -17.51 19.51 5.45
C VAL A 173 -17.92 19.16 4.02
N ARG A 174 -16.93 19.07 3.12
CA ARG A 174 -17.11 18.50 1.78
C ARG A 174 -17.16 16.98 1.90
N VAL A 175 -18.23 16.37 1.40
CA VAL A 175 -18.32 14.91 1.23
C VAL A 175 -17.88 14.56 -0.20
N PRO A 176 -16.86 13.72 -0.42
CA PRO A 176 -16.47 13.29 -1.75
C PRO A 176 -17.60 12.55 -2.48
N ALA A 177 -17.65 12.67 -3.81
CA ALA A 177 -18.74 12.16 -4.65
C ALA A 177 -19.00 10.65 -4.54
N TYR A 178 -17.99 9.87 -4.15
CA TYR A 178 -18.10 8.43 -3.93
C TYR A 178 -18.72 8.05 -2.58
N HIS A 179 -18.86 8.96 -1.61
CA HIS A 179 -19.57 8.68 -0.35
C HIS A 179 -21.02 9.17 -0.40
N PRO A 180 -21.96 8.46 0.26
CA PRO A 180 -23.31 8.97 0.46
C PRO A 180 -23.30 10.13 1.45
N ASP A 181 -24.08 11.17 1.15
CA ASP A 181 -24.16 12.36 1.99
C ASP A 181 -25.15 12.15 3.15
N THR A 182 -24.70 11.48 4.21
CA THR A 182 -25.49 11.22 5.42
C THR A 182 -24.87 11.90 6.65
N PRO A 183 -25.62 12.09 7.75
CA PRO A 183 -25.09 12.65 8.98
C PRO A 183 -23.87 11.89 9.53
N GLU A 184 -23.87 10.57 9.45
CA GLU A 184 -22.75 9.73 9.89
C GLU A 184 -21.49 9.98 9.06
N VAL A 185 -21.63 10.09 7.74
CA VAL A 185 -20.52 10.36 6.82
C VAL A 185 -19.93 11.75 7.05
N ARG A 186 -20.79 12.76 7.20
CA ARG A 186 -20.36 14.13 7.52
C ARG A 186 -19.65 14.19 8.86
N GLN A 187 -20.14 13.47 9.87
CA GLN A 187 -19.51 13.42 11.19
C GLN A 187 -18.13 12.78 11.13
N ASP A 188 -17.97 11.63 10.47
CA ASP A 188 -16.68 10.96 10.33
C ASP A 188 -15.66 11.85 9.58
N TRP A 189 -16.09 12.52 8.50
CA TRP A 189 -15.22 13.48 7.80
C TRP A 189 -14.80 14.66 8.68
N ALA A 190 -15.73 15.30 9.39
CA ALA A 190 -15.39 16.40 10.29
C ALA A 190 -14.46 15.95 11.43
N GLN A 191 -14.70 14.77 12.00
CA GLN A 191 -13.83 14.19 13.02
C GLN A 191 -12.44 13.87 12.49
N TYR A 192 -12.31 13.43 11.23
CA TYR A 192 -11.01 13.28 10.58
C TYR A 192 -10.24 14.63 10.54
N TYR A 193 -10.88 15.75 10.22
CA TYR A 193 -10.23 17.07 10.28
C TYR A 193 -9.82 17.46 11.72
N ASP A 194 -10.63 17.14 12.73
CA ASP A 194 -10.26 17.35 14.14
C ASP A 194 -9.01 16.54 14.51
N CYS A 195 -8.93 15.30 14.05
CA CYS A 195 -7.76 14.44 14.23
C CYS A 195 -6.52 14.98 13.52
N VAL A 196 -6.67 15.55 12.32
CA VAL A 196 -5.57 16.23 11.59
C VAL A 196 -5.07 17.45 12.38
N THR A 197 -5.95 18.24 12.98
CA THR A 197 -5.56 19.35 13.87
C THR A 197 -4.77 18.87 15.09
N GLN A 198 -5.10 17.71 15.65
CA GLN A 198 -4.32 17.12 16.74
C GLN A 198 -2.93 16.65 16.27
N ALA A 199 -2.84 16.05 15.08
CA ALA A 199 -1.56 15.64 14.48
C ALA A 199 -0.67 16.86 14.17
N ASP A 200 -1.24 17.97 13.69
CA ASP A 200 -0.55 19.25 13.51
C ASP A 200 0.03 19.77 14.85
N ALA A 201 -0.76 19.71 15.92
CA ALA A 201 -0.31 20.11 17.25
C ALA A 201 0.84 19.22 17.78
N ASP A 202 0.81 17.91 17.50
CA ASP A 202 1.91 17.00 17.84
C ASP A 202 3.21 17.39 17.12
N ALA A 203 3.12 17.68 15.82
CA ALA A 203 4.25 18.15 15.02
C ALA A 203 4.77 19.51 15.51
N GLY A 204 3.87 20.44 15.86
CA GLY A 204 4.21 21.74 16.44
C GLY A 204 5.02 21.63 17.74
N ARG A 205 4.68 20.68 18.62
CA ARG A 205 5.46 20.44 19.85
C ARG A 205 6.87 19.92 19.56
N ARG A 206 7.03 19.04 18.56
CA ARG A 206 8.36 18.55 18.16
C ARG A 206 9.22 19.66 17.52
N LEU A 207 8.61 20.56 16.75
CA LEU A 207 9.29 21.73 16.21
C LEU A 207 9.75 22.67 17.33
N GLN A 208 8.89 22.94 18.31
CA GLN A 208 9.25 23.77 19.46
C GLN A 208 10.43 23.19 20.24
N GLU A 209 10.48 21.87 20.44
CA GLU A 209 11.62 21.22 21.10
C GLU A 209 12.95 21.39 20.36
N LEU A 210 12.94 21.42 19.02
CA LEU A 210 14.14 21.71 18.22
C LEU A 210 14.56 23.18 18.36
N GLU A 211 13.59 24.10 18.43
CA GLU A 211 13.84 25.54 18.64
C GLU A 211 14.41 25.80 20.03
N ASP A 212 13.78 25.26 21.08
CA ASP A 212 14.20 25.42 22.48
C ASP A 212 15.60 24.84 22.73
N ALA A 213 15.97 23.78 22.01
CA ALA A 213 17.31 23.18 22.06
C ALA A 213 18.35 23.92 21.19
N GLY A 214 17.96 24.96 20.43
CA GLY A 214 18.85 25.67 19.50
C GLY A 214 19.34 24.80 18.34
N LEU A 215 18.58 23.77 17.96
CA LEU A 215 18.96 22.79 16.94
C LEU A 215 18.26 22.99 15.60
N LEU A 216 17.23 23.85 15.52
CA LEU A 216 16.45 24.00 14.28
C LEU A 216 17.32 24.42 13.08
N ASP A 217 18.24 25.37 13.24
CA ASP A 217 19.15 25.82 12.17
C ASP A 217 20.19 24.77 11.74
N GLN A 218 20.28 23.67 12.48
CA GLN A 218 21.13 22.51 12.19
C GLN A 218 20.32 21.28 11.73
N THR A 219 19.00 21.44 11.54
CA THR A 219 18.09 20.32 11.30
C THR A 219 17.26 20.53 10.04
N ILE A 220 17.30 19.56 9.13
CA ILE A 220 16.35 19.45 8.02
C ILE A 220 15.10 18.75 8.55
N VAL A 221 13.94 19.36 8.38
CA VAL A 221 12.67 18.84 8.89
C VAL A 221 11.75 18.46 7.73
N PHE A 222 11.22 17.25 7.79
CA PHE A 222 10.17 16.75 6.91
C PHE A 222 8.88 16.63 7.71
N TYR A 223 7.76 17.06 7.14
CA TYR A 223 6.43 16.64 7.56
C TYR A 223 5.74 15.89 6.43
N PHE A 224 5.23 14.69 6.72
CA PHE A 224 4.42 13.91 5.78
C PHE A 224 3.48 12.93 6.50
N ALA A 225 2.68 12.19 5.74
CA ALA A 225 1.86 11.10 6.25
C ALA A 225 2.23 9.77 5.60
N ASP A 226 1.96 8.62 6.23
CA ASP A 226 2.34 7.29 5.70
C ASP A 226 1.51 6.83 4.48
N HIS A 227 0.25 7.23 4.41
CA HIS A 227 -0.62 7.12 3.24
C HIS A 227 -1.84 8.04 3.41
N GLY A 228 -2.77 8.03 2.43
CA GLY A 228 -3.98 8.86 2.43
C GLY A 228 -4.93 8.59 3.61
N SER A 229 -6.04 9.35 3.65
CA SER A 229 -6.98 9.40 4.78
C SER A 229 -7.45 8.03 5.27
N GLY A 230 -7.69 7.91 6.58
CA GLY A 230 -8.27 6.72 7.22
C GLY A 230 -9.73 6.44 6.86
N MET A 231 -10.37 7.34 6.10
CA MET A 231 -11.71 7.15 5.57
C MET A 231 -11.79 5.95 4.61
N PRO A 232 -12.94 5.25 4.53
CA PRO A 232 -13.13 4.20 3.52
C PRO A 232 -12.94 4.75 2.09
N ARG A 233 -12.57 3.89 1.14
CA ARG A 233 -12.14 4.23 -0.24
C ARG A 233 -10.90 5.14 -0.36
N ASN A 234 -10.37 5.67 0.75
CA ASN A 234 -9.07 6.35 0.80
C ASN A 234 -8.04 5.30 1.25
N LYS A 235 -7.99 4.96 2.54
CA LYS A 235 -7.23 3.82 3.05
C LYS A 235 -7.68 2.54 2.34
N ARG A 236 -6.71 1.68 2.03
CA ARG A 236 -6.84 0.44 1.24
C ARG A 236 -7.15 0.66 -0.25
N SER A 237 -7.19 1.89 -0.79
CA SER A 237 -7.41 2.14 -2.22
C SER A 237 -6.15 2.58 -2.94
N ALA A 238 -5.82 1.96 -4.09
CA ALA A 238 -4.66 2.34 -4.91
C ALA A 238 -4.90 3.59 -5.79
N CYS A 239 -5.98 4.32 -5.52
CA CYS A 239 -6.30 5.59 -6.16
C CYS A 239 -5.58 6.76 -5.47
N ASN A 240 -5.65 7.96 -6.03
CA ASN A 240 -4.99 9.14 -5.49
C ASN A 240 -5.38 9.44 -4.05
N SER A 241 -6.66 9.28 -3.71
CA SER A 241 -7.16 9.52 -2.33
C SER A 241 -6.52 8.62 -1.27
N GLY A 242 -6.00 7.44 -1.65
CA GLY A 242 -5.30 6.52 -0.76
C GLY A 242 -3.78 6.64 -0.79
N LEU A 243 -3.21 7.22 -1.84
CA LEU A 243 -1.76 7.25 -2.06
C LEU A 243 -1.15 8.65 -1.90
N GLN A 244 -1.87 9.72 -2.22
CA GLN A 244 -1.40 11.08 -2.07
C GLN A 244 -1.31 11.48 -0.60
N VAL A 245 -0.14 11.97 -0.19
CA VAL A 245 0.15 12.44 1.17
C VAL A 245 0.68 13.88 1.13
N PRO A 246 0.56 14.65 2.21
CA PRO A 246 1.27 15.92 2.31
C PRO A 246 2.78 15.66 2.41
N LEU A 247 3.58 16.54 1.82
CA LEU A 247 5.01 16.63 2.06
C LEU A 247 5.46 18.09 2.15
N ILE A 248 6.00 18.47 3.30
CA ILE A 248 6.64 19.77 3.54
C ILE A 248 8.08 19.51 3.96
N VAL A 249 9.05 20.18 3.35
CA VAL A 249 10.46 20.05 3.71
C VAL A 249 11.04 21.42 4.02
N TYR A 250 11.53 21.59 5.24
CA TYR A 250 12.29 22.76 5.68
C TYR A 250 13.78 22.45 5.65
N ILE A 251 14.52 23.20 4.83
CA ILE A 251 15.98 23.15 4.75
C ILE A 251 16.54 24.53 5.18
N PRO A 252 17.21 24.64 6.34
CA PRO A 252 17.71 25.92 6.84
C PRO A 252 18.84 26.45 5.93
N GLU A 253 19.08 27.77 6.01
CA GLU A 253 20.04 28.48 5.16
C GLU A 253 21.45 27.88 5.18
N ARG A 254 21.86 27.39 6.34
CA ARG A 254 23.15 26.69 6.53
C ARG A 254 23.34 25.49 5.58
N PHE A 255 22.25 24.89 5.10
CA PHE A 255 22.26 23.76 4.18
C PHE A 255 21.68 24.12 2.81
N GLU A 256 21.79 25.37 2.37
CA GLU A 256 21.33 25.82 1.05
C GLU A 256 21.85 24.92 -0.09
N ALA A 257 23.10 24.47 -0.02
CA ALA A 257 23.69 23.57 -1.01
C ALA A 257 23.03 22.17 -1.11
N LEU A 258 22.17 21.79 -0.15
CA LEU A 258 21.39 20.56 -0.18
C LEU A 258 19.97 20.75 -0.71
N ARG A 259 19.57 22.01 -1.00
CA ARG A 259 18.28 22.35 -1.58
C ARG A 259 18.20 21.90 -3.05
N PRO A 260 17.03 21.47 -3.52
CA PRO A 260 16.80 21.21 -4.94
C PRO A 260 16.74 22.56 -5.70
N PRO A 261 16.99 22.56 -7.03
CA PRO A 261 16.96 23.78 -7.84
C PRO A 261 15.65 24.57 -7.74
N GLU A 262 14.53 23.89 -7.57
CA GLU A 262 13.19 24.47 -7.43
C GLU A 262 12.85 24.99 -6.02
N TYR A 263 13.80 24.94 -5.06
CA TYR A 263 13.52 25.38 -3.69
C TYR A 263 13.33 26.90 -3.61
N ALA A 264 12.10 27.30 -3.35
CA ALA A 264 11.76 28.65 -2.94
C ALA A 264 11.13 28.59 -1.54
N THR A 265 11.63 29.41 -0.61
CA THR A 265 11.07 29.54 0.73
C THR A 265 9.59 29.97 0.65
N GLY A 266 8.70 29.20 1.26
CA GLY A 266 7.25 29.40 1.17
C GLY A 266 6.64 28.96 -0.16
N GLY A 267 7.45 28.43 -1.08
CA GLY A 267 7.05 28.02 -2.41
C GLY A 267 6.50 26.59 -2.45
N SER A 268 6.19 26.15 -3.67
CA SER A 268 5.77 24.78 -3.94
C SER A 268 6.51 24.16 -5.13
N SER A 269 6.68 22.84 -5.09
CA SER A 269 7.23 22.04 -6.18
C SER A 269 6.15 21.13 -6.77
N GLU A 270 6.10 21.06 -8.11
CA GLU A 270 5.29 20.13 -8.89
C GLU A 270 6.03 18.80 -9.14
N ARG A 271 7.25 18.64 -8.60
CA ARG A 271 8.01 17.40 -8.69
C ARG A 271 7.24 16.23 -8.08
N LEU A 272 7.17 15.12 -8.82
CA LEU A 272 6.72 13.84 -8.28
C LEU A 272 7.73 13.30 -7.28
N VAL A 273 7.27 13.02 -6.07
CA VAL A 273 8.03 12.34 -5.02
C VAL A 273 7.29 11.06 -4.66
N SER A 274 8.02 9.96 -4.52
CA SER A 274 7.48 8.67 -4.10
C SER A 274 8.17 8.18 -2.82
N PHE A 275 7.48 7.36 -2.03
CA PHE A 275 8.04 6.82 -0.78
C PHE A 275 9.35 6.06 -0.96
N VAL A 276 9.51 5.35 -2.09
CA VAL A 276 10.76 4.67 -2.45
C VAL A 276 11.96 5.63 -2.56
N ASP A 277 11.71 6.94 -2.78
CA ASP A 277 12.72 7.99 -2.93
C ASP A 277 13.28 8.50 -1.60
N PHE A 278 12.63 8.20 -0.47
CA PHE A 278 13.03 8.74 0.84
C PHE A 278 14.35 8.15 1.33
N ALA A 279 14.54 6.83 1.19
CA ALA A 279 15.80 6.19 1.56
C ALA A 279 17.02 6.76 0.79
N PRO A 280 17.04 6.83 -0.56
CA PRO A 280 18.16 7.46 -1.27
C PRO A 280 18.28 8.95 -0.95
N THR A 281 17.18 9.65 -0.67
CA THR A 281 17.22 11.06 -0.23
C THR A 281 17.90 11.23 1.12
N LEU A 282 17.63 10.37 2.11
CA LEU A 282 18.34 10.39 3.41
C LEU A 282 19.84 10.22 3.24
N LEU A 283 20.25 9.25 2.42
CA LEU A 283 21.66 9.01 2.13
C LEU A 283 22.31 10.22 1.46
N SER A 284 21.64 10.78 0.46
CA SER A 284 22.09 11.97 -0.26
C SER A 284 22.27 13.19 0.64
N LEU A 285 21.34 13.42 1.59
CA LEU A 285 21.43 14.49 2.59
C LEU A 285 22.58 14.27 3.59
N ALA A 286 22.89 13.02 3.92
CA ALA A 286 24.03 12.65 4.76
C ALA A 286 25.37 12.64 4.00
N GLY A 287 25.37 12.97 2.70
CA GLY A 287 26.56 12.95 1.84
C GLY A 287 27.00 11.54 1.39
N ILE A 288 26.14 10.55 1.56
CA ILE A 288 26.35 9.15 1.17
C ILE A 288 25.78 8.95 -0.24
N LYS A 289 26.57 8.41 -1.17
CA LYS A 289 26.08 8.02 -2.50
C LYS A 289 25.06 6.88 -2.35
N PRO A 290 23.80 7.04 -2.80
CA PRO A 290 22.84 5.95 -2.75
C PRO A 290 23.32 4.73 -3.55
N PRO A 291 23.18 3.50 -3.03
CA PRO A 291 23.51 2.28 -3.77
C PRO A 291 22.62 2.11 -5.01
N GLU A 292 23.17 1.53 -6.08
CA GLU A 292 22.42 1.23 -7.33
C GLU A 292 21.29 0.22 -7.12
N SER A 293 21.33 -0.55 -6.03
CA SER A 293 20.27 -1.49 -5.65
C SER A 293 18.99 -0.81 -5.17
N LEU A 294 19.02 0.50 -4.86
CA LEU A 294 17.82 1.26 -4.50
C LEU A 294 17.12 1.74 -5.78
N PRO A 295 15.89 1.30 -6.07
CA PRO A 295 15.16 1.73 -7.26
C PRO A 295 14.64 3.18 -7.20
N GLY A 296 14.56 3.78 -6.01
CA GLY A 296 14.15 5.18 -5.84
C GLY A 296 15.26 6.18 -6.21
N GLN A 297 14.87 7.44 -6.36
CA GLN A 297 15.78 8.53 -6.75
C GLN A 297 15.84 9.60 -5.67
N ALA A 298 17.05 9.97 -5.24
CA ALA A 298 17.18 11.08 -4.31
C ALA A 298 16.62 12.37 -4.94
N PHE A 299 15.75 13.08 -4.22
CA PHE A 299 15.21 14.37 -4.66
C PHE A 299 15.82 15.57 -3.93
N LEU A 300 16.66 15.33 -2.92
CA LEU A 300 17.42 16.35 -2.18
C LEU A 300 18.87 15.92 -1.96
N GLY A 301 19.71 16.87 -1.55
CA GLY A 301 21.10 16.63 -1.20
C GLY A 301 22.04 16.44 -2.40
N LYS A 302 23.27 16.01 -2.09
CA LYS A 302 24.42 16.00 -3.02
C LYS A 302 24.25 15.09 -4.23
N HIS A 303 23.40 14.08 -4.11
CA HIS A 303 23.16 13.06 -5.13
C HIS A 303 21.74 13.15 -5.70
N SER A 304 21.08 14.31 -5.59
CA SER A 304 19.75 14.50 -6.16
C SER A 304 19.75 14.32 -7.68
N LEU A 305 18.68 13.72 -8.20
CA LEU A 305 18.47 13.46 -9.61
C LEU A 305 17.33 14.32 -10.16
N ALA A 306 17.09 14.25 -11.48
CA ALA A 306 15.92 14.86 -12.09
C ALA A 306 14.63 14.17 -11.60
N PRO A 307 13.47 14.86 -11.60
CA PRO A 307 12.18 14.23 -11.30
C PRO A 307 11.90 13.01 -12.17
N ALA A 308 11.39 11.92 -11.56
CA ALA A 308 10.82 10.83 -12.31
C ALA A 308 9.52 11.28 -13.01
N PRO A 309 9.22 10.80 -14.23
CA PRO A 309 8.02 11.21 -14.95
C PRO A 309 6.75 10.57 -14.40
N LEU A 310 6.87 9.52 -13.58
CA LEU A 310 5.76 8.76 -13.01
C LEU A 310 6.07 8.36 -11.56
N ALA A 311 5.04 8.37 -10.72
CA ALA A 311 5.04 7.69 -9.42
C ALA A 311 4.15 6.45 -9.49
N PHE A 312 4.49 5.41 -8.73
CA PHE A 312 3.82 4.11 -8.77
C PHE A 312 3.21 3.72 -7.43
N GLY A 313 2.06 3.07 -7.47
CA GLY A 313 1.35 2.56 -6.30
C GLY A 313 0.85 1.13 -6.51
N PHE A 314 0.44 0.49 -5.42
CA PHE A 314 -0.17 -0.84 -5.49
C PHE A 314 -1.16 -1.09 -4.36
N ARG A 315 -2.03 -2.09 -4.58
CA ARG A 315 -2.81 -2.76 -3.54
C ARG A 315 -2.59 -4.27 -3.66
N GLY A 316 -2.27 -4.90 -2.53
CA GLY A 316 -2.27 -6.36 -2.36
C GLY A 316 -3.43 -6.80 -1.47
N ARG A 317 -3.24 -7.91 -0.75
CA ARG A 317 -4.12 -8.35 0.35
C ARG A 317 -4.19 -7.31 1.48
N MET A 318 -5.41 -6.98 1.86
CA MET A 318 -5.76 -6.12 2.99
C MET A 318 -6.35 -7.02 4.07
N ASP A 319 -5.60 -7.25 5.15
CA ASP A 319 -5.94 -8.27 6.15
C ASP A 319 -6.30 -9.62 5.52
N GLU A 320 -7.46 -10.20 5.71
CA GLU A 320 -7.82 -11.50 5.11
C GLU A 320 -8.25 -11.44 3.63
N ARG A 321 -8.38 -10.25 3.01
CA ARG A 321 -8.97 -10.10 1.65
C ARG A 321 -7.94 -9.80 0.57
N TYR A 322 -7.81 -10.70 -0.40
CA TYR A 322 -6.86 -10.58 -1.50
C TYR A 322 -7.31 -9.55 -2.55
N ASP A 323 -6.34 -8.84 -3.11
CA ASP A 323 -6.49 -8.01 -4.31
C ASP A 323 -5.12 -7.91 -5.01
N LEU A 324 -5.12 -7.50 -6.29
CA LEU A 324 -3.91 -7.23 -7.05
C LEU A 324 -4.18 -6.04 -7.99
N VAL A 325 -3.83 -4.86 -7.51
CA VAL A 325 -3.94 -3.59 -8.24
C VAL A 325 -2.57 -2.94 -8.33
N ARG A 326 -2.28 -2.32 -9.47
CA ARG A 326 -1.09 -1.52 -9.74
C ARG A 326 -1.51 -0.19 -10.30
N SER A 327 -0.89 0.90 -9.85
CA SER A 327 -1.26 2.25 -10.28
C SER A 327 -0.05 3.09 -10.63
N ALA A 328 -0.29 4.11 -11.47
CA ALA A 328 0.68 5.13 -11.79
C ALA A 328 0.02 6.50 -11.86
N THR A 329 0.79 7.54 -11.55
CA THR A 329 0.39 8.93 -11.78
C THR A 329 1.54 9.74 -12.38
N ASP A 330 1.21 10.74 -13.18
CA ASP A 330 2.12 11.80 -13.61
C ASP A 330 1.89 13.12 -12.87
N GLY A 331 1.07 13.12 -11.81
CA GLY A 331 0.66 14.29 -11.04
C GLY A 331 -0.74 14.80 -11.41
N ARG A 332 -1.22 14.53 -12.63
CA ARG A 332 -2.57 14.89 -13.08
C ARG A 332 -3.44 13.66 -13.31
N TYR A 333 -2.95 12.71 -14.11
CA TYR A 333 -3.69 11.52 -14.44
C TYR A 333 -3.35 10.39 -13.49
N VAL A 334 -4.34 9.55 -13.18
CA VAL A 334 -4.17 8.36 -12.35
C VAL A 334 -4.64 7.16 -13.14
N TYR A 335 -3.73 6.22 -13.38
CA TYR A 335 -4.03 4.96 -14.04
C TYR A 335 -4.05 3.83 -13.02
N LEU A 336 -5.04 2.94 -13.08
CA LEU A 336 -5.08 1.70 -12.32
C LEU A 336 -5.22 0.50 -13.26
N ARG A 337 -4.50 -0.56 -12.94
CA ARG A 337 -4.61 -1.89 -13.56
C ARG A 337 -5.10 -2.89 -12.52
N ASN A 338 -6.30 -3.43 -12.74
CA ASN A 338 -6.91 -4.45 -11.88
C ASN A 338 -6.67 -5.84 -12.47
N TYR A 339 -5.87 -6.67 -11.78
CA TYR A 339 -5.66 -8.05 -12.19
C TYR A 339 -6.71 -9.01 -11.62
N LEU A 340 -7.45 -8.59 -10.58
CA LEU A 340 -8.61 -9.28 -10.04
C LEU A 340 -9.89 -8.43 -10.19
N PRO A 341 -10.31 -8.11 -11.44
CA PRO A 341 -11.42 -7.18 -11.67
C PRO A 341 -12.80 -7.76 -11.33
N HIS A 342 -12.93 -9.08 -11.21
CA HIS A 342 -14.15 -9.73 -10.73
C HIS A 342 -14.42 -9.50 -9.24
N LEU A 343 -13.45 -8.99 -8.48
CA LEU A 343 -13.61 -8.63 -7.08
C LEU A 343 -13.95 -7.15 -6.93
N PRO A 344 -14.85 -6.76 -6.02
CA PRO A 344 -15.09 -5.36 -5.73
C PRO A 344 -13.91 -4.71 -5.00
N ALA A 345 -13.83 -3.38 -5.02
CA ALA A 345 -12.83 -2.63 -4.25
C ALA A 345 -13.14 -2.67 -2.74
N GLY A 346 -14.42 -2.59 -2.39
CA GLY A 346 -15.00 -2.65 -1.04
C GLY A 346 -15.37 -4.08 -0.64
N GLN A 347 -14.38 -4.96 -0.56
CA GLN A 347 -14.57 -6.28 0.07
C GLN A 347 -14.89 -6.11 1.57
N HIS A 348 -15.64 -7.05 2.15
CA HIS A 348 -15.92 -7.03 3.58
C HIS A 348 -14.64 -7.26 4.38
N LEU A 349 -14.33 -6.30 5.24
CA LEU A 349 -13.17 -6.28 6.13
C LEU A 349 -13.64 -5.78 7.48
N ASP A 350 -13.62 -6.63 8.51
CA ASP A 350 -14.15 -6.32 9.83
C ASP A 350 -13.65 -4.98 10.36
N TYR A 351 -12.35 -4.74 10.25
CA TYR A 351 -11.74 -3.52 10.76
C TYR A 351 -12.24 -2.27 10.03
N MET A 352 -12.52 -2.35 8.72
CA MET A 352 -13.10 -1.26 7.94
C MET A 352 -14.58 -1.02 8.30
N PHE A 353 -15.31 -2.09 8.61
CA PHE A 353 -16.74 -2.06 9.00
C PHE A 353 -16.98 -1.57 10.43
N GLN A 354 -15.94 -1.38 11.23
CA GLN A 354 -16.07 -0.67 12.51
C GLN A 354 -16.35 0.83 12.31
N THR A 355 -16.03 1.41 11.14
CA THR A 355 -16.29 2.82 10.82
C THR A 355 -17.78 3.03 10.45
N PRO A 356 -18.49 3.99 11.09
CA PRO A 356 -19.90 4.27 10.80
C PRO A 356 -20.19 4.56 9.32
N THR A 357 -19.35 5.36 8.65
CA THR A 357 -19.42 5.63 7.21
C THR A 357 -19.51 4.35 6.39
N THR A 358 -18.65 3.37 6.65
CA THR A 358 -18.66 2.11 5.90
C THR A 358 -19.99 1.36 6.06
N ARG A 359 -20.53 1.31 7.29
CA ARG A 359 -21.78 0.59 7.56
C ARG A 359 -22.98 1.23 6.89
N VAL A 360 -23.13 2.55 7.01
CA VAL A 360 -24.26 3.25 6.36
C VAL A 360 -24.13 3.19 4.83
N TRP A 361 -22.90 3.28 4.30
CA TRP A 361 -22.65 3.16 2.87
C TRP A 361 -23.03 1.77 2.33
N LYS A 362 -22.60 0.69 3.01
CA LYS A 362 -22.99 -0.67 2.63
C LYS A 362 -24.50 -0.89 2.75
N LYS A 363 -25.15 -0.39 3.80
CA LYS A 363 -26.61 -0.49 3.97
C LYS A 363 -27.36 0.17 2.81
N LEU A 364 -26.94 1.37 2.40
CA LEU A 364 -27.55 2.08 1.27
C LEU A 364 -27.29 1.39 -0.07
N HIS A 365 -26.10 0.78 -0.24
CA HIS A 365 -25.79 -0.06 -1.40
C HIS A 365 -26.79 -1.23 -1.50
N ASP A 366 -26.97 -1.97 -0.40
CA ASP A 366 -27.82 -3.15 -0.37
C ASP A 366 -29.30 -2.81 -0.55
N ALA A 367 -29.70 -1.59 -0.18
CA ALA A 367 -31.03 -1.06 -0.45
C ALA A 367 -31.22 -0.51 -1.88
N GLY A 368 -30.17 -0.50 -2.72
CA GLY A 368 -30.22 0.07 -4.07
C GLY A 368 -30.39 1.60 -4.09
N GLN A 369 -29.95 2.30 -3.03
CA GLN A 369 -30.19 3.73 -2.82
C GLN A 369 -28.99 4.63 -3.15
N LEU A 370 -27.92 4.07 -3.71
CA LEU A 370 -26.71 4.81 -4.06
C LEU A 370 -26.72 5.32 -5.50
N SER A 371 -26.03 6.43 -5.74
CA SER A 371 -25.68 6.84 -7.11
C SER A 371 -24.67 5.86 -7.74
N ALA A 372 -24.49 5.92 -9.06
CA ALA A 372 -23.50 5.10 -9.76
C ALA A 372 -22.07 5.29 -9.20
N ALA A 373 -21.67 6.53 -8.94
CA ALA A 373 -20.37 6.87 -8.35
C ALA A 373 -20.20 6.25 -6.95
N GLN A 374 -21.25 6.27 -6.13
CA GLN A 374 -21.22 5.70 -4.78
C GLN A 374 -21.27 4.16 -4.81
N ALA A 375 -21.94 3.56 -5.79
CA ALA A 375 -22.05 2.11 -5.91
C ALA A 375 -20.75 1.45 -6.44
N GLN A 376 -19.90 2.19 -7.17
CA GLN A 376 -18.67 1.68 -7.78
C GLN A 376 -17.76 0.96 -6.78
N PHE A 377 -17.65 1.45 -5.54
CA PHE A 377 -16.81 0.83 -4.52
C PHE A 377 -17.22 -0.62 -4.20
N TRP A 378 -18.51 -0.93 -4.30
CA TRP A 378 -19.09 -2.23 -3.98
C TRP A 378 -19.31 -3.12 -5.20
N SER A 379 -19.01 -2.60 -6.40
CA SER A 379 -19.22 -3.27 -7.68
C SER A 379 -17.94 -3.95 -8.19
N GLU A 380 -18.08 -4.90 -9.12
CA GLU A 380 -16.93 -5.42 -9.86
C GLU A 380 -16.15 -4.29 -10.55
N LYS A 381 -14.83 -4.43 -10.60
CA LYS A 381 -13.95 -3.41 -11.17
C LYS A 381 -13.81 -3.61 -12.69
N PRO A 382 -13.56 -2.53 -13.45
CA PRO A 382 -13.04 -2.68 -14.81
C PRO A 382 -11.60 -3.21 -14.77
N SER A 383 -11.11 -3.77 -15.88
CA SER A 383 -9.74 -4.29 -15.97
C SER A 383 -8.69 -3.17 -15.90
N GLU A 384 -9.06 -1.98 -16.32
CA GLU A 384 -8.26 -0.76 -16.19
C GLU A 384 -9.13 0.47 -15.94
N GLU A 385 -8.52 1.47 -15.30
CA GLU A 385 -9.15 2.74 -14.96
C GLU A 385 -8.19 3.89 -15.28
N LEU A 386 -8.73 5.02 -15.74
CA LEU A 386 -8.00 6.26 -15.92
C LEU A 386 -8.84 7.43 -15.38
N TYR A 387 -8.24 8.27 -14.56
CA TYR A 387 -8.88 9.45 -13.98
C TYR A 387 -8.05 10.72 -14.27
N ASP A 388 -8.73 11.84 -14.52
CA ASP A 388 -8.12 13.18 -14.65
C ASP A 388 -8.41 13.99 -13.39
N LEU A 389 -7.41 14.16 -12.51
CA LEU A 389 -7.61 14.80 -11.20
C LEU A 389 -7.96 16.29 -11.28
N GLU A 390 -7.73 16.95 -12.42
CA GLU A 390 -8.12 18.36 -12.60
C GLU A 390 -9.63 18.50 -12.83
N GLN A 391 -10.25 17.55 -13.54
CA GLN A 391 -11.67 17.58 -13.87
C GLN A 391 -12.51 16.74 -12.90
N ASP A 392 -11.92 15.68 -12.37
CA ASP A 392 -12.54 14.71 -11.48
C ASP A 392 -11.61 14.36 -10.30
N PRO A 393 -11.49 15.26 -9.30
CA PRO A 393 -10.63 15.04 -8.14
C PRO A 393 -11.09 13.88 -7.24
N ASP A 394 -12.33 13.38 -7.40
CA ASP A 394 -12.88 12.28 -6.61
C ASP A 394 -12.72 10.90 -7.30
N GLU A 395 -12.21 10.86 -8.54
CA GLU A 395 -11.92 9.63 -9.29
C GLU A 395 -13.17 8.74 -9.44
N VAL A 396 -14.28 9.34 -9.90
CA VAL A 396 -15.58 8.67 -10.13
C VAL A 396 -15.97 8.59 -11.61
N GLN A 397 -15.21 9.22 -12.51
CA GLN A 397 -15.39 9.18 -13.96
C GLN A 397 -14.23 8.46 -14.63
N ASN A 398 -14.41 7.16 -14.91
CA ASN A 398 -13.39 6.37 -15.57
C ASN A 398 -13.29 6.71 -17.07
N LEU A 399 -12.13 7.23 -17.49
CA LEU A 399 -11.80 7.65 -18.86
C LEU A 399 -11.15 6.53 -19.69
N ALA A 400 -11.08 5.30 -19.18
CA ALA A 400 -10.37 4.21 -19.85
C ALA A 400 -10.89 3.90 -21.28
N GLU A 401 -12.18 4.11 -21.52
CA GLU A 401 -12.81 3.90 -22.83
C GLU A 401 -12.87 5.18 -23.69
N SER A 402 -12.40 6.32 -23.16
CA SER A 402 -12.39 7.59 -23.90
C SER A 402 -11.37 7.53 -25.04
N ALA A 403 -11.82 7.80 -26.27
CA ALA A 403 -10.97 7.86 -27.45
C ALA A 403 -9.86 8.92 -27.32
N ASP A 404 -10.21 10.09 -26.77
CA ASP A 404 -9.29 11.23 -26.61
C ASP A 404 -8.16 10.95 -25.60
N HIS A 405 -8.40 10.04 -24.65
CA HIS A 405 -7.46 9.74 -23.58
C HIS A 405 -6.60 8.49 -23.83
N GLN A 406 -6.81 7.77 -24.95
CA GLN A 406 -6.03 6.55 -25.25
C GLN A 406 -4.50 6.78 -25.25
N PRO A 407 -3.95 7.89 -25.81
CA PRO A 407 -2.50 8.12 -25.76
C PRO A 407 -1.96 8.25 -24.33
N ILE A 408 -2.73 8.89 -23.43
CA ILE A 408 -2.38 9.05 -22.02
C ILE A 408 -2.44 7.70 -21.31
N LEU A 409 -3.55 6.99 -21.49
CA LEU A 409 -3.76 5.67 -20.93
C LEU A 409 -2.63 4.71 -21.32
N GLU A 410 -2.29 4.65 -22.60
CA GLU A 410 -1.23 3.76 -23.08
C GLU A 410 0.15 4.10 -22.51
N ARG A 411 0.47 5.38 -22.35
CA ARG A 411 1.73 5.81 -21.74
C ARG A 411 1.81 5.34 -20.28
N LEU A 412 0.76 5.56 -19.49
CA LEU A 412 0.71 5.16 -18.08
C LEU A 412 0.70 3.63 -17.94
N ARG A 413 -0.06 2.92 -18.79
CA ARG A 413 -0.08 1.46 -18.88
C ARG A 413 1.34 0.92 -19.13
N ARG A 414 2.04 1.42 -20.16
CA ARG A 414 3.43 1.01 -20.44
C ARG A 414 4.36 1.29 -19.27
N GLY A 415 4.19 2.43 -18.59
CA GLY A 415 4.93 2.77 -17.37
C GLY A 415 4.75 1.73 -16.27
N VAL A 416 3.51 1.34 -15.96
CA VAL A 416 3.22 0.29 -14.96
C VAL A 416 3.85 -1.05 -15.36
N GLN A 417 3.72 -1.45 -16.62
CA GLN A 417 4.30 -2.70 -17.14
C GLN A 417 5.83 -2.73 -16.99
N GLN A 418 6.50 -1.65 -17.41
CA GLN A 418 7.95 -1.53 -17.28
C GLN A 418 8.39 -1.51 -15.82
N TRP A 419 7.66 -0.80 -14.96
CA TRP A 419 7.94 -0.76 -13.53
C TRP A 419 7.88 -2.17 -12.91
N MET A 420 6.78 -2.90 -13.10
CA MET A 420 6.63 -4.27 -12.56
C MET A 420 7.75 -5.21 -13.03
N ALA A 421 8.13 -5.12 -14.31
CA ALA A 421 9.24 -5.90 -14.85
C ALA A 421 10.58 -5.53 -14.21
N THR A 422 10.84 -4.23 -14.05
CA THR A 422 12.08 -3.70 -13.45
C THR A 422 12.23 -4.14 -12.00
N ILE A 423 11.16 -4.05 -11.21
CA ILE A 423 11.19 -4.41 -9.78
C ILE A 423 11.00 -5.90 -9.53
N ARG A 424 10.82 -6.70 -10.59
CA ARG A 424 10.55 -8.13 -10.51
C ARG A 424 9.37 -8.45 -9.59
N ASP A 425 8.25 -7.76 -9.82
CA ASP A 425 7.06 -7.81 -8.95
C ASP A 425 6.62 -9.27 -8.69
N VAL A 426 6.65 -9.71 -7.44
CA VAL A 426 6.37 -11.09 -7.03
C VAL A 426 4.89 -11.35 -6.74
N GLY A 427 4.03 -10.33 -6.83
CA GLY A 427 2.62 -10.42 -6.48
C GLY A 427 1.79 -11.30 -7.42
N PHE A 428 2.35 -11.71 -8.57
CA PHE A 428 1.68 -12.58 -9.54
C PHE A 428 1.74 -14.07 -9.20
N VAL A 429 2.36 -14.43 -8.07
CA VAL A 429 2.35 -15.79 -7.53
C VAL A 429 1.54 -15.80 -6.23
N PRO A 430 0.60 -16.75 -6.03
CA PRO A 430 -0.18 -16.84 -4.80
C PRO A 430 0.69 -16.81 -3.53
N GLU A 431 0.23 -16.14 -2.48
CA GLU A 431 1.05 -15.77 -1.31
C GLU A 431 1.73 -16.95 -0.61
N GLY A 432 1.02 -18.05 -0.36
CA GLY A 432 1.65 -19.22 0.26
C GLY A 432 2.58 -19.95 -0.72
N GLU A 433 2.29 -19.91 -2.02
CA GLU A 433 3.11 -20.54 -3.04
C GLU A 433 4.45 -19.82 -3.23
N ARG A 434 4.47 -18.49 -3.27
CA ARG A 434 5.73 -17.72 -3.33
C ARG A 434 6.62 -17.95 -2.11
N LEU A 435 6.04 -18.08 -0.91
CA LEU A 435 6.79 -18.36 0.31
C LEU A 435 7.38 -19.78 0.28
N ALA A 436 6.62 -20.75 -0.23
CA ALA A 436 7.11 -22.11 -0.44
C ALA A 436 8.25 -22.15 -1.48
N ARG A 437 8.09 -21.45 -2.62
CA ARG A 437 9.11 -21.33 -3.68
C ARG A 437 10.37 -20.58 -3.21
N ALA A 438 10.23 -19.63 -2.29
CA ALA A 438 11.37 -18.95 -1.66
C ALA A 438 12.18 -19.89 -0.77
N SER A 439 11.57 -20.96 -0.24
CA SER A 439 12.26 -22.06 0.46
C SER A 439 13.15 -21.60 1.63
N GLY A 440 12.69 -20.58 2.36
CA GLY A 440 13.40 -20.00 3.52
C GLY A 440 14.32 -18.82 3.20
N ASP A 441 14.56 -18.53 1.92
CA ASP A 441 15.17 -17.26 1.49
C ASP A 441 14.17 -16.10 1.60
N ALA A 442 14.65 -14.87 1.43
CA ALA A 442 13.75 -13.75 1.22
C ALA A 442 13.03 -13.89 -0.13
N VAL A 443 11.76 -13.48 -0.19
CA VAL A 443 10.97 -13.54 -1.44
C VAL A 443 11.61 -12.68 -2.53
N TYR A 444 12.29 -11.60 -2.16
CA TYR A 444 13.11 -10.79 -3.06
C TYR A 444 14.17 -11.61 -3.80
N ASP A 445 14.93 -12.46 -3.07
CA ASP A 445 16.01 -13.27 -3.64
C ASP A 445 15.44 -14.29 -4.66
N PHE A 446 14.29 -14.89 -4.33
CA PHE A 446 13.52 -15.71 -5.25
C PHE A 446 13.06 -14.92 -6.49
N GLY A 447 12.52 -13.72 -6.31
CA GLY A 447 12.01 -12.88 -7.39
C GLY A 447 13.10 -12.44 -8.38
N HIS A 448 14.34 -12.29 -7.90
CA HIS A 448 15.49 -11.88 -8.71
C HIS A 448 16.30 -13.05 -9.30
N ASP A 449 15.94 -14.31 -9.01
CA ASP A 449 16.48 -15.47 -9.74
C ASP A 449 15.56 -15.85 -10.91
N ALA A 450 15.99 -15.54 -12.14
CA ALA A 450 15.23 -15.81 -13.37
C ALA A 450 14.91 -17.30 -13.59
N ARG A 451 15.65 -18.23 -12.97
CA ARG A 451 15.39 -19.67 -13.06
C ARG A 451 14.27 -20.10 -12.12
N ARG A 452 14.11 -19.41 -10.99
CA ARG A 452 13.08 -19.71 -9.97
C ARG A 452 11.79 -18.94 -10.23
N TYR A 453 11.89 -17.72 -10.76
CA TYR A 453 10.76 -16.85 -11.05
C TYR A 453 10.70 -16.40 -12.52
N PRO A 454 9.96 -17.09 -13.40
CA PRO A 454 9.78 -16.69 -14.79
C PRO A 454 8.73 -15.57 -14.92
N PHE A 455 9.02 -14.38 -14.37
CA PHE A 455 8.13 -13.21 -14.28
C PHE A 455 7.33 -12.96 -15.57
N GLU A 456 8.00 -12.78 -16.71
CA GLU A 456 7.35 -12.45 -17.99
C GLU A 456 6.28 -13.47 -18.39
N ARG A 457 6.55 -14.76 -18.16
CA ARG A 457 5.62 -15.84 -18.50
C ARG A 457 4.38 -15.81 -17.60
N ILE A 458 4.58 -15.63 -16.29
CA ILE A 458 3.50 -15.58 -15.29
C ILE A 458 2.67 -14.30 -15.47
N TRP A 459 3.33 -13.15 -15.62
CA TRP A 459 2.67 -11.86 -15.82
C TRP A 459 1.85 -11.83 -17.11
N LYS A 460 2.35 -12.38 -18.22
CA LYS A 460 1.57 -12.49 -19.47
C LYS A 460 0.31 -13.35 -19.31
N ALA A 461 0.36 -14.42 -18.52
CA ALA A 461 -0.82 -15.20 -18.19
C ALA A 461 -1.83 -14.37 -17.37
N ALA A 462 -1.35 -13.59 -16.40
CA ALA A 462 -2.18 -12.68 -15.62
C ALA A 462 -2.82 -11.57 -16.46
N GLU A 463 -2.07 -11.00 -17.40
CA GLU A 463 -2.59 -10.04 -18.39
C GLU A 463 -3.72 -10.68 -19.20
N LEU A 464 -3.45 -11.81 -19.86
CA LEU A 464 -4.43 -12.51 -20.69
C LEU A 464 -5.72 -12.82 -19.93
N ALA A 465 -5.58 -13.29 -18.68
CA ALA A 465 -6.69 -13.64 -17.79
C ALA A 465 -7.56 -12.42 -17.44
N SER A 466 -6.93 -11.34 -16.97
CA SER A 466 -7.62 -10.20 -16.38
C SER A 466 -8.24 -9.24 -17.40
N TRP A 467 -7.93 -9.37 -18.69
CA TRP A 467 -8.65 -8.66 -19.76
C TRP A 467 -10.06 -9.22 -20.02
N ARG A 468 -10.38 -10.43 -19.55
CA ARG A 468 -11.71 -11.05 -19.66
C ARG A 468 -12.26 -11.14 -21.10
N LYS A 469 -11.37 -11.20 -22.09
CA LYS A 469 -11.77 -11.29 -23.51
C LYS A 469 -12.20 -12.73 -23.83
N PRO A 470 -13.42 -12.98 -24.35
CA PRO A 470 -13.84 -14.32 -24.75
C PRO A 470 -12.89 -15.00 -25.76
N ALA A 471 -12.28 -14.21 -26.65
CA ALA A 471 -11.29 -14.68 -27.62
C ALA A 471 -10.02 -15.29 -26.99
N SER A 472 -9.74 -15.01 -25.71
CA SER A 472 -8.60 -15.56 -24.98
C SER A 472 -8.82 -17.00 -24.49
N LEU A 473 -10.06 -17.52 -24.52
CA LEU A 473 -10.39 -18.82 -23.95
C LEU A 473 -9.53 -19.99 -24.45
N PRO A 474 -9.27 -20.16 -25.77
CA PRO A 474 -8.42 -21.26 -26.25
C PRO A 474 -7.00 -21.21 -25.70
N GLU A 475 -6.43 -20.00 -25.57
CA GLU A 475 -5.08 -19.83 -25.03
C GLU A 475 -5.06 -20.06 -23.51
N LEU A 476 -6.09 -19.64 -22.78
CA LEU A 476 -6.23 -19.96 -21.35
C LEU A 476 -6.29 -21.47 -21.13
N ILE A 477 -7.08 -22.20 -21.92
CA ILE A 477 -7.14 -23.68 -21.88
C ILE A 477 -5.76 -24.30 -22.15
N ARG A 478 -4.99 -23.76 -23.10
CA ARG A 478 -3.61 -24.20 -23.36
C ARG A 478 -2.70 -23.99 -22.15
N LEU A 479 -2.80 -22.82 -21.51
CA LEU A 479 -1.99 -22.46 -20.34
C LEU A 479 -2.32 -23.27 -19.08
N MET A 480 -3.50 -23.90 -18.98
CA MET A 480 -3.81 -24.86 -17.90
C MET A 480 -2.90 -26.09 -17.91
N LYS A 481 -2.11 -26.30 -18.96
CA LYS A 481 -1.16 -27.42 -19.08
C LYS A 481 0.31 -26.99 -18.90
N ASP A 482 0.56 -25.72 -18.54
CA ASP A 482 1.92 -25.21 -18.33
C ASP A 482 2.58 -25.90 -17.13
N ASP A 483 3.91 -26.00 -17.14
CA ASP A 483 4.67 -26.65 -16.07
C ASP A 483 4.69 -25.82 -14.78
N ASP A 484 4.53 -24.49 -14.88
CA ASP A 484 4.49 -23.58 -13.74
C ASP A 484 3.07 -23.40 -13.19
N SER A 485 2.87 -23.69 -11.90
CA SER A 485 1.57 -23.59 -11.24
C SER A 485 1.00 -22.17 -11.19
N ALA A 486 1.82 -21.12 -11.22
CA ALA A 486 1.33 -19.74 -11.25
C ALA A 486 0.74 -19.40 -12.63
N VAL A 487 1.30 -19.95 -13.71
CA VAL A 487 0.72 -19.83 -15.06
C VAL A 487 -0.64 -20.55 -15.11
N ARG A 488 -0.70 -21.79 -14.59
CA ARG A 488 -1.97 -22.54 -14.50
C ARG A 488 -3.00 -21.84 -13.62
N TYR A 489 -2.58 -21.24 -12.51
CA TYR A 489 -3.44 -20.45 -11.63
C TYR A 489 -4.10 -19.29 -12.40
N TRP A 490 -3.31 -18.50 -13.12
CA TRP A 490 -3.86 -17.40 -13.93
C TRP A 490 -4.74 -17.89 -15.08
N ALA A 491 -4.41 -19.03 -15.68
CA ALA A 491 -5.24 -19.64 -16.72
C ALA A 491 -6.66 -19.97 -16.21
N VAL A 492 -6.74 -20.71 -15.09
CA VAL A 492 -8.02 -21.07 -14.45
C VAL A 492 -8.76 -19.83 -13.95
N MET A 493 -8.04 -18.86 -13.40
CA MET A 493 -8.59 -17.57 -12.98
C MET A 493 -9.20 -16.80 -14.17
N GLY A 494 -8.52 -16.74 -15.31
CA GLY A 494 -9.04 -16.08 -16.51
C GLY A 494 -10.32 -16.71 -17.04
N ILE A 495 -10.42 -18.05 -16.96
CA ILE A 495 -11.63 -18.80 -17.32
C ILE A 495 -12.75 -18.46 -16.33
N ALA A 496 -12.47 -18.46 -15.03
CA ALA A 496 -13.44 -18.10 -13.99
C ALA A 496 -13.98 -16.68 -14.17
N MET A 497 -13.12 -15.71 -14.53
CA MET A 497 -13.52 -14.33 -14.78
C MET A 497 -14.38 -14.14 -16.04
N GLN A 498 -14.37 -15.11 -16.97
CA GLN A 498 -15.29 -15.15 -18.11
C GLN A 498 -16.67 -15.75 -17.74
N LYS A 499 -16.87 -16.12 -16.47
CA LYS A 499 -18.14 -16.58 -15.90
C LYS A 499 -18.71 -17.79 -16.67
N GLY A 500 -20.04 -17.94 -16.69
CA GLY A 500 -20.75 -19.05 -17.34
C GLY A 500 -20.20 -19.45 -18.71
N PRO A 501 -20.04 -18.53 -19.68
CA PRO A 501 -19.49 -18.88 -21.00
C PRO A 501 -18.07 -19.47 -20.95
N GLY A 502 -17.18 -18.88 -20.16
CA GLY A 502 -15.81 -19.38 -20.00
C GLY A 502 -15.79 -20.76 -19.33
N VAL A 503 -16.52 -20.91 -18.24
CA VAL A 503 -16.61 -22.18 -17.48
C VAL A 503 -17.24 -23.29 -18.32
N ALA A 504 -18.30 -23.01 -19.06
CA ALA A 504 -18.92 -23.98 -19.95
C ALA A 504 -17.97 -24.42 -21.08
N GLY A 505 -17.21 -23.47 -21.66
CA GLY A 505 -16.27 -23.75 -22.75
C GLY A 505 -14.99 -24.48 -22.33
N ALA A 506 -14.66 -24.53 -21.04
CA ALA A 506 -13.49 -25.21 -20.49
C ALA A 506 -13.84 -26.23 -19.38
N ARG A 507 -15.08 -26.73 -19.36
CA ARG A 507 -15.62 -27.51 -18.24
C ARG A 507 -14.81 -28.77 -17.94
N ALA A 508 -14.43 -29.52 -18.97
CA ALA A 508 -13.65 -30.75 -18.82
C ALA A 508 -12.25 -30.47 -18.24
N GLU A 509 -11.62 -29.39 -18.69
CA GLU A 509 -10.31 -28.97 -18.19
C GLU A 509 -10.38 -28.48 -16.75
N LEU A 510 -11.44 -27.75 -16.38
CA LEU A 510 -11.69 -27.31 -15.00
C LEU A 510 -11.92 -28.50 -14.07
N GLN A 511 -12.68 -29.52 -14.49
CA GLN A 511 -12.84 -30.77 -13.73
C GLN A 511 -11.49 -31.44 -13.50
N GLY A 512 -10.61 -31.48 -14.52
CA GLY A 512 -9.23 -31.96 -14.37
C GLY A 512 -8.42 -31.12 -13.38
N ALA A 513 -8.60 -29.80 -13.38
CA ALA A 513 -7.88 -28.87 -12.49
C ALA A 513 -8.26 -29.03 -11.00
N LEU A 514 -9.39 -29.68 -10.67
CA LEU A 514 -9.73 -30.05 -9.29
C LEU A 514 -8.70 -31.02 -8.67
N GLN A 515 -7.88 -31.67 -9.48
CA GLN A 515 -6.80 -32.58 -9.07
C GLN A 515 -5.40 -31.96 -9.25
N ASP A 516 -5.27 -30.65 -9.53
CA ASP A 516 -3.98 -30.00 -9.69
C ASP A 516 -3.13 -30.11 -8.40
N ARG A 517 -1.80 -30.16 -8.57
CA ARG A 517 -0.85 -30.17 -7.45
C ARG A 517 -0.89 -28.88 -6.65
N SER A 518 -1.19 -27.74 -7.29
CA SER A 518 -1.35 -26.47 -6.61
C SER A 518 -2.75 -26.37 -5.99
N PRO A 519 -2.86 -26.17 -4.67
CA PRO A 519 -4.15 -25.94 -4.04
C PRO A 519 -4.82 -24.66 -4.56
N TYR A 520 -4.04 -23.67 -5.01
CA TYR A 520 -4.59 -22.42 -5.55
C TYR A 520 -5.29 -22.62 -6.89
N VAL A 521 -4.76 -23.48 -7.77
CA VAL A 521 -5.43 -23.86 -9.02
C VAL A 521 -6.75 -24.57 -8.72
N ARG A 522 -6.72 -25.50 -7.75
CA ARG A 522 -7.91 -26.25 -7.31
C ARG A 522 -8.99 -25.34 -6.73
N ILE A 523 -8.62 -24.37 -5.88
CA ILE A 523 -9.57 -23.43 -5.26
C ILE A 523 -10.34 -22.65 -6.33
N VAL A 524 -9.63 -22.07 -7.31
CA VAL A 524 -10.26 -21.27 -8.37
C VAL A 524 -11.13 -22.13 -9.28
N ALA A 525 -10.67 -23.33 -9.64
CA ALA A 525 -11.47 -24.28 -10.42
C ALA A 525 -12.75 -24.69 -9.69
N ALA A 526 -12.63 -25.00 -8.39
CA ALA A 526 -13.76 -25.38 -7.55
C ALA A 526 -14.77 -24.24 -7.41
N GLN A 527 -14.30 -23.02 -7.17
CA GLN A 527 -15.18 -21.84 -7.10
C GLN A 527 -15.94 -21.63 -8.42
N ALA A 528 -15.24 -21.72 -9.56
CA ALA A 528 -15.84 -21.54 -10.88
C ALA A 528 -16.92 -22.58 -11.18
N LEU A 529 -16.63 -23.87 -10.93
CA LEU A 529 -17.57 -24.96 -11.13
C LEU A 529 -18.72 -24.94 -10.10
N ALA A 530 -18.47 -24.55 -8.86
CA ALA A 530 -19.55 -24.38 -7.87
C ALA A 530 -20.54 -23.28 -8.28
N THR A 531 -20.04 -22.22 -8.90
CA THR A 531 -20.86 -21.08 -9.35
C THR A 531 -21.64 -21.40 -10.62
N PHE A 532 -20.99 -21.98 -11.64
CA PHE A 532 -21.55 -22.08 -13.00
C PHE A 532 -21.72 -23.52 -13.52
N GLY A 533 -21.29 -24.53 -12.75
CA GLY A 533 -21.39 -25.95 -13.11
C GLY A 533 -22.75 -26.57 -12.83
N SER A 534 -22.83 -27.90 -12.94
CA SER A 534 -24.04 -28.65 -12.53
C SER A 534 -24.17 -28.75 -11.01
N ASP A 535 -25.34 -29.14 -10.52
CA ASP A 535 -25.56 -29.34 -9.08
C ASP A 535 -24.62 -30.39 -8.48
N GLN A 536 -24.29 -31.46 -9.23
CA GLN A 536 -23.31 -32.45 -8.79
C GLN A 536 -21.92 -31.81 -8.62
N GLU A 537 -21.44 -31.07 -9.62
CA GLU A 537 -20.15 -30.39 -9.53
C GLU A 537 -20.12 -29.38 -8.40
N ARG A 538 -21.23 -28.68 -8.17
CA ARG A 538 -21.37 -27.75 -7.06
C ARG A 538 -21.18 -28.44 -5.73
N THR A 539 -21.83 -29.58 -5.49
CA THR A 539 -21.64 -30.36 -4.27
C THR A 539 -20.19 -30.80 -4.10
N GLU A 540 -19.60 -31.40 -5.13
CA GLU A 540 -18.19 -31.87 -5.09
C GLU A 540 -17.20 -30.73 -4.85
N CYS A 541 -17.42 -29.57 -5.47
CA CYS A 541 -16.56 -28.41 -5.33
C CYS A 541 -16.69 -27.75 -3.95
N LEU A 542 -17.90 -27.70 -3.36
CA LEU A 542 -18.09 -27.22 -2.00
C LEU A 542 -17.37 -28.13 -0.99
N GLU A 543 -17.42 -29.45 -1.17
CA GLU A 543 -16.66 -30.40 -0.33
C GLU A 543 -15.14 -30.21 -0.47
N LEU A 544 -14.65 -30.00 -1.69
CA LEU A 544 -13.22 -29.71 -1.93
C LEU A 544 -12.78 -28.41 -1.24
N LEU A 545 -13.58 -27.34 -1.37
CA LEU A 545 -13.30 -26.05 -0.74
C LEU A 545 -13.30 -26.18 0.79
N LEU A 546 -14.28 -26.86 1.38
CA LEU A 546 -14.28 -27.17 2.82
C LEU A 546 -13.00 -27.87 3.28
N GLY A 547 -12.56 -28.89 2.52
CA GLY A 547 -11.33 -29.62 2.84
C GLY A 547 -10.06 -28.76 2.73
N LEU A 548 -10.07 -27.76 1.83
CA LEU A 548 -8.99 -26.79 1.69
C LEU A 548 -9.06 -25.65 2.72
N SER A 549 -10.23 -25.40 3.29
CA SER A 549 -10.44 -24.44 4.39
C SER A 549 -9.96 -24.97 5.74
N ASP A 550 -9.84 -26.29 5.92
CA ASP A 550 -9.36 -26.90 7.18
C ASP A 550 -7.90 -26.51 7.49
N CYS A 551 -7.75 -25.53 8.39
CA CYS A 551 -6.46 -24.97 8.76
C CYS A 551 -5.62 -25.87 9.68
N SER A 552 -6.17 -27.01 10.14
CA SER A 552 -5.38 -28.05 10.82
C SER A 552 -4.63 -28.95 9.84
N ARG A 553 -5.08 -28.99 8.58
CA ARG A 553 -4.52 -29.84 7.51
C ARG A 553 -3.77 -29.03 6.45
N GLN A 554 -4.17 -27.78 6.24
CA GLN A 554 -3.57 -26.90 5.25
C GLN A 554 -2.69 -25.84 5.89
N ASN A 555 -1.82 -25.21 5.09
CA ASN A 555 -1.16 -23.99 5.51
C ASN A 555 -2.18 -22.84 5.55
N VAL A 556 -1.92 -21.84 6.41
CA VAL A 556 -2.86 -20.74 6.66
C VAL A 556 -3.27 -19.98 5.39
N PHE A 557 -2.39 -19.83 4.40
CA PHE A 557 -2.69 -19.10 3.16
C PHE A 557 -3.66 -19.85 2.26
N VAL A 558 -3.57 -21.17 2.21
CA VAL A 558 -4.53 -22.02 1.48
C VAL A 558 -5.90 -21.96 2.16
N SER A 559 -5.94 -22.02 3.49
CA SER A 559 -7.19 -21.88 4.25
C SER A 559 -7.86 -20.52 4.04
N ILE A 560 -7.10 -19.42 4.09
CA ILE A 560 -7.61 -18.08 3.83
C ILE A 560 -8.19 -18.00 2.41
N ALA A 561 -7.46 -18.49 1.40
CA ALA A 561 -7.91 -18.46 0.01
C ALA A 561 -9.21 -19.28 -0.19
N ALA A 562 -9.27 -20.50 0.37
CA ALA A 562 -10.45 -21.36 0.25
C ALA A 562 -11.67 -20.80 1.00
N LEU A 563 -11.47 -20.27 2.23
CA LEU A 563 -12.53 -19.60 2.98
C LEU A 563 -13.04 -18.34 2.28
N THR A 564 -12.14 -17.58 1.65
CA THR A 564 -12.52 -16.42 0.84
C THR A 564 -13.37 -16.84 -0.36
N SER A 565 -13.00 -17.91 -1.07
CA SER A 565 -13.83 -18.45 -2.16
C SER A 565 -15.21 -18.94 -1.67
N LEU A 566 -15.31 -19.56 -0.48
CA LEU A 566 -16.60 -19.91 0.11
C LEU A 566 -17.45 -18.68 0.43
N ASP A 567 -16.85 -17.61 0.92
CA ASP A 567 -17.55 -16.34 1.20
C ASP A 567 -18.06 -15.66 -0.08
N GLU A 568 -17.25 -15.69 -1.14
CA GLU A 568 -17.62 -15.16 -2.47
C GLU A 568 -18.72 -15.96 -3.17
N LEU A 569 -18.87 -17.26 -2.87
CA LEU A 569 -19.98 -18.08 -3.34
C LEU A 569 -21.33 -17.66 -2.73
N GLY A 570 -21.33 -16.87 -1.66
CA GLY A 570 -22.55 -16.33 -1.05
C GLY A 570 -23.54 -17.44 -0.68
N GLU A 571 -24.78 -17.30 -1.14
CA GLU A 571 -25.87 -18.26 -0.85
C GLU A 571 -25.59 -19.69 -1.32
N ILE A 572 -24.74 -19.90 -2.34
CA ILE A 572 -24.34 -21.24 -2.79
C ILE A 572 -23.62 -21.99 -1.65
N ALA A 573 -22.76 -21.30 -0.89
CA ALA A 573 -22.01 -21.89 0.21
C ALA A 573 -22.88 -22.17 1.46
N ARG A 574 -24.14 -21.68 1.52
CA ARG A 574 -25.05 -21.97 2.63
C ARG A 574 -25.34 -23.47 2.76
N ALA A 575 -25.28 -24.23 1.66
CA ALA A 575 -25.41 -25.69 1.67
C ALA A 575 -24.39 -26.40 2.57
N VAL A 576 -23.25 -25.75 2.86
CA VAL A 576 -22.19 -26.25 3.72
C VAL A 576 -21.97 -25.41 4.98
N ALA A 577 -22.96 -24.59 5.39
CA ALA A 577 -22.85 -23.73 6.57
C ALA A 577 -22.56 -24.50 7.86
N VAL A 578 -23.19 -25.67 8.08
CA VAL A 578 -22.95 -26.51 9.27
C VAL A 578 -21.50 -27.03 9.30
N PRO A 579 -20.97 -27.64 8.22
CA PRO A 579 -19.55 -27.96 8.13
C PRO A 579 -18.60 -26.77 8.33
N ILE A 580 -18.92 -25.58 7.79
CA ILE A 580 -18.11 -24.36 7.98
C ILE A 580 -17.99 -24.02 9.46
N ALA A 581 -19.10 -24.05 10.20
CA ALA A 581 -19.11 -23.75 11.63
C ALA A 581 -18.26 -24.72 12.48
N ALA A 582 -18.01 -25.94 11.96
CA ALA A 582 -17.21 -26.97 12.61
C ALA A 582 -15.71 -26.91 12.25
N LEU A 583 -15.28 -26.03 11.36
CA LEU A 583 -13.88 -25.95 10.93
C LEU A 583 -12.95 -25.52 12.10
N PRO A 584 -11.73 -26.08 12.18
CA PRO A 584 -10.73 -25.61 13.12
C PRO A 584 -10.42 -24.12 12.92
N ARG A 585 -10.20 -23.42 14.03
CA ARG A 585 -9.97 -21.96 14.03
C ARG A 585 -8.50 -21.57 14.23
N GLN A 586 -7.66 -22.51 14.64
CA GLN A 586 -6.27 -22.26 15.03
C GLN A 586 -5.30 -22.86 13.99
N PRO A 587 -4.86 -22.08 13.00
CA PRO A 587 -3.87 -22.52 12.03
C PRO A 587 -2.47 -22.66 12.64
N LYS A 588 -1.62 -23.48 12.02
CA LYS A 588 -0.16 -23.34 12.17
C LYS A 588 0.29 -22.09 11.40
N LEU A 589 0.97 -21.18 12.07
CA LEU A 589 1.30 -19.87 11.53
C LEU A 589 2.79 -19.71 11.19
N PRO A 590 3.13 -19.06 10.07
CA PRO A 590 4.49 -18.59 9.83
C PRO A 590 4.85 -17.39 10.72
N HIS A 591 3.84 -16.62 11.16
CA HIS A 591 3.99 -15.50 12.06
C HIS A 591 2.66 -15.21 12.80
N GLU A 592 2.71 -14.72 14.04
CA GLU A 592 1.51 -14.46 14.88
C GLU A 592 0.53 -13.45 14.26
N ARG A 593 1.03 -12.57 13.37
CA ARG A 593 0.25 -11.54 12.67
C ARG A 593 -0.90 -12.10 11.82
N TYR A 594 -0.81 -13.36 11.42
CA TYR A 594 -1.85 -14.06 10.65
C TYR A 594 -2.92 -14.72 11.52
N SER A 595 -2.71 -14.78 12.85
CA SER A 595 -3.62 -15.46 13.78
C SER A 595 -5.09 -15.03 13.71
N PRO A 596 -5.44 -13.76 13.41
CA PRO A 596 -6.85 -13.37 13.39
C PRO A 596 -7.61 -13.78 12.12
N TYR A 597 -6.93 -14.12 11.02
CA TYR A 597 -7.56 -14.17 9.69
C TYR A 597 -8.53 -15.33 9.50
N VAL A 598 -8.12 -16.57 9.83
CA VAL A 598 -9.03 -17.73 9.75
C VAL A 598 -10.21 -17.57 10.71
N PRO A 599 -10.02 -17.21 12.00
CA PRO A 599 -11.14 -16.92 12.90
C PRO A 599 -12.12 -15.88 12.37
N ARG A 600 -11.65 -14.73 11.87
CA ARG A 600 -12.52 -13.67 11.35
C ARG A 600 -13.32 -14.11 10.13
N LEU A 601 -12.67 -14.77 9.16
CA LEU A 601 -13.38 -15.32 7.99
C LEU A 601 -14.48 -16.30 8.39
N LEU A 602 -14.23 -17.16 9.39
CA LEU A 602 -15.24 -18.07 9.90
C LEU A 602 -16.36 -17.32 10.63
N ASP A 603 -16.05 -16.29 11.41
CA ASP A 603 -17.06 -15.47 12.09
C ASP A 603 -17.96 -14.74 11.08
N ASP A 604 -17.37 -14.15 10.04
CA ASP A 604 -18.11 -13.50 8.95
C ASP A 604 -19.05 -14.47 8.22
N LEU A 605 -18.54 -15.64 7.83
CA LEU A 605 -19.33 -16.68 7.16
C LEU A 605 -20.48 -17.16 8.05
N ASN A 606 -20.21 -17.45 9.32
CA ASN A 606 -21.23 -17.91 10.27
C ASN A 606 -22.28 -16.83 10.52
N ALA A 607 -21.89 -15.56 10.66
CA ALA A 607 -22.82 -14.45 10.82
C ALA A 607 -23.72 -14.28 9.59
N ARG A 608 -23.16 -14.43 8.38
CA ARG A 608 -23.92 -14.37 7.14
C ARG A 608 -24.96 -15.49 7.05
N PHE A 609 -24.56 -16.74 7.33
CA PHE A 609 -25.46 -17.88 7.21
C PHE A 609 -26.44 -18.05 8.38
N ALA A 610 -26.22 -17.37 9.50
CA ALA A 610 -27.19 -17.28 10.59
C ALA A 610 -28.41 -16.40 10.25
N SER A 611 -28.26 -15.46 9.31
CA SER A 611 -29.37 -14.61 8.85
C SER A 611 -30.24 -15.36 7.82
N PRO A 612 -31.58 -15.26 7.88
CA PRO A 612 -32.45 -15.79 6.85
C PRO A 612 -32.15 -15.11 5.49
N PRO A 613 -32.37 -15.82 4.36
CA PRO A 613 -32.08 -15.31 3.02
C PRO A 613 -32.94 -14.10 2.64
#